data_AF-A0A3S4IGR9-F1
#
_entry.id   AF-A0A3S4IGR9-F1
#
_cell.length_a   1.000
_cell.length_b   1.000
_cell.length_c   1.000
_cell.angle_alpha   90.00
_cell.angle_beta   90.00
_cell.angle_gamma   90.00
#
_symmetry.space_group_name_H-M   'P 1'
#
loop_
_entity.id
_entity.type
_entity.pdbx_description
1 polymer ?
#
loop_
_entity_poly.entity_id
_entity_poly.type
_entity_poly.pdbx_seq_one_letter_code
_entity_poly.pdbx_strand_id
1 'polypeptide(L)'
;MLTLRPTGLLPLVTDNLPMRLLPTEIMSGAPVRSRDISLGDDPGINGQLWDVNRIDITAQQGTWERWTVRADMPQSFHIEGVSFLIRNVNGAMPFPGR
;
A
#
# COMPACT_ATOMS: atom_id res chain seq x y z
N MET A 1 -23.24 -17.65 -19.00
CA MET A 1 -22.71 -16.70 -19.99
C MET A 1 -23.59 -15.45 -19.92
N LEU A 2 -23.05 -14.34 -19.42
CA LEU A 2 -23.80 -13.11 -19.14
C LEU A 2 -23.61 -12.13 -20.30
N THR A 3 -24.70 -11.65 -20.89
CA THR A 3 -24.69 -10.66 -21.97
C THR A 3 -25.38 -9.39 -21.47
N LEU A 4 -24.69 -8.26 -21.53
CA LEU A 4 -25.22 -6.95 -21.18
C LEU A 4 -25.68 -6.23 -22.47
N ARG A 5 -26.89 -5.67 -22.47
CA ARG A 5 -27.41 -4.81 -23.54
C ARG A 5 -27.48 -3.37 -23.04
N PRO A 6 -26.81 -2.40 -23.69
CA PRO A 6 -26.85 -1.02 -23.27
C PRO A 6 -28.04 -0.31 -23.94
N THR A 7 -28.99 0.17 -23.15
CA THR A 7 -29.98 1.16 -23.60
C THR A 7 -30.00 2.30 -22.61
N GLY A 8 -29.48 3.46 -23.04
CA GLY A 8 -29.64 4.74 -22.32
C GLY A 8 -28.42 5.66 -22.40
N LEU A 9 -28.31 6.40 -23.51
CA LEU A 9 -27.61 7.70 -23.62
C LEU A 9 -28.21 8.67 -22.57
N LEU A 10 -27.56 9.55 -21.79
CA LEU A 10 -26.37 10.43 -21.84
C LEU A 10 -26.21 11.04 -20.40
N PRO A 11 -25.08 11.67 -19.96
CA PRO A 11 -24.28 12.61 -20.73
C PRO A 11 -22.82 12.21 -20.88
N LEU A 12 -22.25 12.64 -22.00
CA LEU A 12 -20.83 12.91 -22.13
C LEU A 12 -20.49 14.01 -21.13
N VAL A 13 -20.20 13.61 -19.90
CA VAL A 13 -19.45 14.43 -18.98
C VAL A 13 -18.03 14.41 -19.52
N THR A 14 -17.70 15.40 -20.36
CA THR A 14 -16.32 15.85 -20.48
C THR A 14 -15.97 16.59 -19.20
N ASP A 15 -16.02 15.91 -18.05
CA ASP A 15 -15.20 16.36 -16.95
C ASP A 15 -13.79 16.12 -17.45
N ASN A 16 -13.10 17.20 -17.78
CA ASN A 16 -11.69 17.15 -18.09
C ASN A 16 -11.05 16.25 -17.04
N LEU A 17 -10.52 15.10 -17.49
CA LEU A 17 -9.77 14.21 -16.62
C LEU A 17 -8.76 15.11 -15.89
N PRO A 18 -8.77 15.13 -14.55
CA PRO A 18 -7.94 16.06 -13.81
C PRO A 18 -6.50 15.91 -14.31
N MET A 19 -5.98 16.96 -14.96
CA MET A 19 -4.64 16.95 -15.57
C MET A 19 -3.52 16.74 -14.54
N ARG A 20 -3.89 16.85 -13.25
CA ARG A 20 -3.07 16.47 -12.11
C ARG A 20 -3.98 15.73 -11.15
N LEU A 21 -3.52 14.59 -10.63
CA LEU A 21 -4.10 14.04 -9.41
C LEU A 21 -4.21 15.19 -8.41
N LEU A 22 -5.38 15.37 -7.79
CA LEU A 22 -5.49 16.22 -6.60
C LEU A 22 -4.32 15.81 -5.71
N PRO A 23 -3.52 16.76 -5.18
CA PRO A 23 -2.50 16.38 -4.22
C PRO A 23 -3.24 15.56 -3.19
N THR A 24 -2.90 14.27 -3.08
CA THR A 24 -3.36 13.46 -1.95
C THR A 24 -3.04 14.35 -0.77
N GLU A 25 -4.04 14.83 -0.04
CA GLU A 25 -3.76 15.35 1.29
C GLU A 25 -3.00 14.20 1.92
N ILE A 26 -1.68 14.37 2.07
CA ILE A 26 -0.86 13.37 2.70
C ILE A 26 -1.37 13.44 4.13
N MET A 27 -2.37 12.61 4.40
CA MET A 27 -2.96 12.47 5.72
C MET A 27 -1.80 12.01 6.58
N SER A 28 -1.19 12.98 7.24
CA SER A 28 0.02 12.80 8.02
C SER A 28 -0.43 12.75 9.46
N GLY A 29 -1.01 11.62 9.84
CA GLY A 29 -1.19 11.32 11.25
C GLY A 29 0.16 10.95 11.88
N ALA A 30 0.32 11.29 13.15
CA ALA A 30 1.40 10.71 13.95
C ALA A 30 1.16 9.19 14.04
N PRO A 31 2.15 8.34 13.73
CA PRO A 31 1.96 6.90 13.82
C PRO A 31 1.73 6.51 15.28
N VAL A 32 0.66 5.76 15.56
CA VAL A 32 0.36 5.22 16.90
C VAL A 32 1.25 4.03 17.23
N ARG A 33 1.85 3.41 16.20
CA ARG A 33 2.74 2.25 16.34
C ARG A 33 3.78 2.19 15.22
N SER A 34 4.93 1.61 15.53
CA SER A 34 5.96 1.24 14.56
C SER A 34 6.10 -0.27 14.45
N ARG A 35 6.47 -0.78 13.27
CA ARG A 35 6.67 -2.21 12.99
C ARG A 35 7.92 -2.45 12.16
N ASP A 36 8.55 -3.59 12.40
CA ASP A 36 9.66 -4.10 11.61
C ASP A 36 9.23 -5.37 10.86
N ILE A 37 9.47 -5.37 9.55
CA ILE A 37 9.21 -6.48 8.64
C ILE A 37 10.52 -6.83 7.96
N SER A 38 10.90 -8.10 8.01
CA SER A 38 12.12 -8.63 7.42
C SER A 38 11.78 -9.76 6.46
N LEU A 39 12.29 -9.63 5.24
CA LEU A 39 12.28 -10.66 4.21
C LEU A 39 13.73 -11.12 4.02
N GLY A 40 13.95 -12.43 4.02
CA GLY A 40 15.26 -13.02 3.79
C GLY A 40 15.32 -13.77 2.46
N ASP A 41 16.36 -14.59 2.34
CA ASP A 41 16.52 -15.52 1.21
C ASP A 41 15.62 -16.74 1.37
N ASP A 42 15.36 -17.15 2.62
CA ASP A 42 14.46 -18.25 2.94
C ASP A 42 12.98 -17.80 2.85
N PRO A 43 12.06 -18.68 2.43
CA PRO A 43 10.64 -18.36 2.42
C PRO A 43 10.13 -17.97 3.81
N GLY A 44 9.35 -16.90 3.86
CA GLY A 44 8.70 -16.42 5.08
C GLY A 44 8.92 -14.93 5.33
N ILE A 45 8.28 -14.44 6.38
CA ILE A 45 8.42 -13.06 6.85
C ILE A 45 8.77 -13.13 8.33
N ASN A 46 9.77 -12.35 8.76
CA ASN A 46 10.27 -12.37 10.14
C ASN A 46 10.67 -13.78 10.62
N GLY A 47 11.21 -14.61 9.71
CA GLY A 47 11.63 -15.98 10.00
C GLY A 47 10.48 -16.96 10.23
N GLN A 48 9.24 -16.57 9.91
CA GLN A 48 8.06 -17.43 10.06
C GLN A 48 7.45 -17.72 8.69
N LEU A 49 7.17 -19.01 8.45
CA LEU A 49 6.36 -19.43 7.30
C LEU A 49 4.91 -18.98 7.50
N TRP A 50 4.20 -18.88 6.38
CA TRP A 50 2.77 -18.60 6.38
C TRP A 50 2.01 -19.72 7.09
N ASP A 51 1.10 -19.33 7.98
CA ASP A 51 0.19 -20.23 8.69
C ASP A 51 -1.21 -19.60 8.69
N VAL A 52 -2.18 -20.29 8.08
CA VAL A 52 -3.58 -19.85 7.96
C VAL A 52 -4.26 -19.63 9.31
N ASN A 53 -3.74 -20.22 10.38
CA ASN A 53 -4.30 -20.11 11.72
C ASN A 53 -3.62 -19.03 12.57
N ARG A 54 -2.57 -18.37 12.04
CA ARG A 54 -1.82 -17.34 12.75
C ARG A 54 -2.18 -15.95 12.24
N ILE A 55 -2.34 -15.02 13.19
CA ILE A 55 -2.43 -13.59 12.90
C ILE A 55 -1.10 -12.95 13.27
N ASP A 56 -0.32 -12.52 12.28
CA ASP A 56 0.98 -11.89 12.51
C ASP A 56 0.85 -10.44 13.01
N ILE A 57 -0.17 -9.73 12.53
CA ILE A 57 -0.36 -8.30 12.77
C ILE A 57 -1.82 -8.00 13.09
N THR A 58 -2.03 -7.32 14.22
CA THR A 58 -3.31 -6.67 14.56
C THR A 58 -3.09 -5.16 14.57
N ALA A 59 -3.89 -4.43 13.79
CA ALA A 59 -3.84 -2.98 13.65
C ALA A 59 -5.22 -2.35 13.92
N GLN A 60 -5.24 -1.11 14.36
CA GLN A 60 -6.48 -0.37 14.62
C GLN A 60 -6.91 0.41 13.39
N GLN A 61 -8.14 0.20 12.92
CA GLN A 61 -8.70 0.94 11.79
C GLN A 61 -8.72 2.45 12.07
N GLY A 62 -8.45 3.25 11.04
CA GLY A 62 -8.44 4.71 11.13
C GLY A 62 -7.20 5.30 11.82
N THR A 63 -6.23 4.47 12.19
CA THR A 63 -4.96 4.91 12.77
C THR A 63 -3.82 4.81 11.76
N TRP A 64 -2.72 5.52 12.07
CA TRP A 64 -1.50 5.51 11.26
C TRP A 64 -0.45 4.65 11.92
N GLU A 65 0.32 3.91 11.12
CA GLU A 65 1.48 3.16 11.60
C GLU A 65 2.69 3.43 10.72
N ARG A 66 3.87 3.21 11.28
CA ARG A 66 5.14 3.31 10.56
C ARG A 66 5.77 1.93 10.43
N TRP A 67 5.86 1.45 9.20
CA TRP A 67 6.44 0.14 8.93
C TRP A 67 7.82 0.32 8.30
N THR A 68 8.82 -0.34 8.86
CA THR A 68 10.16 -0.46 8.28
C THR A 68 10.28 -1.86 7.69
N VAL A 69 10.35 -1.93 6.37
CA VAL A 69 10.48 -3.18 5.62
C VAL A 69 11.93 -3.31 5.15
N ARG A 70 12.56 -4.44 5.45
CA ARG A 70 13.92 -4.79 5.03
C ARG A 70 13.87 -6.08 4.23
N ALA A 71 14.62 -6.14 3.14
CA ALA A 71 14.77 -7.35 2.35
C ALA A 71 16.25 -7.51 2.00
N ASP A 72 16.86 -8.63 2.40
CA ASP A 72 18.27 -8.91 2.13
C ASP A 72 18.48 -9.18 0.63
N MET A 73 17.54 -9.88 0.00
CA MET A 73 17.41 -10.00 -1.45
C MET A 73 16.30 -9.08 -1.99
N PRO A 74 16.55 -8.28 -3.04
CA PRO A 74 15.55 -7.40 -3.63
C PRO A 74 14.30 -8.15 -4.10
N GLN A 75 13.15 -7.78 -3.55
CA GLN A 75 11.85 -8.33 -3.91
C GLN A 75 10.74 -7.31 -3.66
N SER A 76 9.61 -7.46 -4.35
CA SER A 76 8.44 -6.64 -4.09
C SER A 76 7.78 -7.01 -2.76
N PHE A 77 7.15 -6.04 -2.12
CA PHE A 77 6.35 -6.24 -0.92
C PHE A 77 4.97 -5.63 -1.13
N HIS A 78 3.93 -6.39 -0.79
CA HIS A 78 2.54 -5.99 -0.94
C HIS A 78 1.81 -6.15 0.39
N ILE A 79 0.91 -5.21 0.69
CA ILE A 79 0.02 -5.26 1.85
C ILE A 79 -1.40 -5.02 1.35
N GLU A 80 -2.31 -5.93 1.66
CA GLU A 80 -3.71 -5.83 1.28
C GLU A 80 -4.49 -4.91 2.25
N GLY A 81 -5.56 -4.29 1.76
CA GLY A 81 -6.53 -3.56 2.58
C GLY A 81 -6.04 -2.22 3.15
N VAL A 82 -4.87 -1.73 2.75
CA VAL A 82 -4.30 -0.45 3.22
C VAL A 82 -3.80 0.40 2.06
N SER A 83 -3.57 1.68 2.34
CA SER A 83 -2.76 2.56 1.50
C SER A 83 -1.59 3.08 2.32
N PHE A 84 -0.42 3.22 1.71
CA PHE A 84 0.78 3.67 2.38
C PHE A 84 1.55 4.69 1.55
N LEU A 85 2.37 5.49 2.22
CA LEU A 85 3.31 6.42 1.63
C LEU A 85 4.72 5.99 2.00
N ILE A 86 5.59 5.81 1.00
CA ILE A 86 7.02 5.57 1.24
C ILE A 86 7.60 6.88 1.77
N ARG A 87 8.09 6.86 3.03
CA ARG A 87 8.69 8.04 3.68
C ARG A 87 10.19 8.14 3.43
N ASN A 88 10.87 7.00 3.31
CA ASN A 88 12.30 6.89 3.03
C ASN A 88 12.58 5.59 2.29
N VAL A 89 13.63 5.59 1.47
CA VAL A 89 14.24 4.39 0.87
C VAL A 89 15.71 4.40 1.26
N ASN A 90 16.16 3.40 2.01
CA ASN A 90 17.55 3.27 2.47
C ASN A 90 18.11 4.54 3.15
N GLY A 91 17.28 5.21 3.96
CA GLY A 91 17.65 6.44 4.68
C GLY A 91 17.58 7.73 3.86
N ALA A 92 17.31 7.65 2.55
CA ALA A 92 17.13 8.80 1.67
C ALA A 92 15.65 9.07 1.39
N MET A 93 15.32 10.33 1.02
CA MET A 93 13.98 10.64 0.52
C MET A 93 13.68 9.78 -0.72
N PRO A 94 12.46 9.24 -0.86
CA PRO A 94 12.07 8.51 -2.05
C PRO A 94 12.19 9.46 -3.24
N PHE A 95 12.87 9.02 -4.30
CA PHE A 95 13.05 9.84 -5.50
C PHE A 95 11.68 10.26 -6.05
N PRO A 96 11.44 11.56 -6.32
CA PRO A 96 10.32 11.93 -7.16
C PRO A 96 10.63 11.36 -8.55
N GLY A 97 9.81 10.42 -9.01
CA GLY A 97 10.01 9.77 -10.31
C GLY A 97 10.17 10.81 -11.44
N ARG A 98 11.00 10.49 -12.42
CA ARG A 98 11.13 11.26 -13.67
C ARG A 98 9.94 11.00 -14.58
#